data_AF-A0A8J7UNL7-F1
#
_entry.id   AF-A0A8J7UNL7-F1
#
_cell.length_a   1.000
_cell.length_b   1.000
_cell.length_c   1.000
_cell.angle_alpha   90.00
_cell.angle_beta   90.00
_cell.angle_gamma   90.00
#
_symmetry.space_group_name_H-M   'P 1'
#
loop_
_entity.id
_entity.type
_entity.pdbx_description
1 polymer ?
#
loop_
_entity_poly.entity_id
_entity_poly.type
_entity_poly.pdbx_seq_one_letter_code
_entity_poly.pdbx_strand_id
1 'polypeptide(L)'
;MVLAPSVAQLPTYRIWGATVVRDELFLLAVLLVLWATLGRWMYNDATARDNDWAWQWGFGTPLTVIAGLDVMLLVVVIYLLLRNSE
;
A
#
# COMPACT_ATOMS: atom_id res chain seq x y z
N MET A 1 -44.92 -2.04 -10.50
CA MET A 1 -43.63 -2.76 -10.61
C MET A 1 -42.55 -1.78 -10.20
N VAL A 2 -42.03 -1.89 -8.97
CA VAL A 2 -40.88 -1.11 -8.53
C VAL A 2 -39.65 -1.87 -9.03
N LEU A 3 -38.97 -1.35 -10.05
CA LEU A 3 -37.62 -1.78 -10.40
C LEU A 3 -36.74 -1.42 -9.21
N ALA A 4 -36.50 -2.38 -8.32
CA ALA A 4 -35.46 -2.22 -7.32
C ALA A 4 -34.17 -1.86 -8.07
N PRO A 5 -33.49 -0.74 -7.76
CA PRO A 5 -32.23 -0.42 -8.41
C PRO A 5 -31.31 -1.62 -8.17
N SER A 6 -30.87 -2.24 -9.25
CA SER A 6 -29.99 -3.40 -9.17
C SER A 6 -28.77 -3.01 -8.34
N VAL A 7 -28.40 -3.85 -7.38
CA VAL A 7 -27.14 -3.76 -6.60
C VAL A 7 -25.89 -3.61 -7.50
N ALA A 8 -26.02 -3.82 -8.81
CA ALA A 8 -24.98 -3.81 -9.83
C ALA A 8 -24.55 -2.44 -10.39
N GLN A 9 -25.16 -1.30 -10.01
CA GLN A 9 -24.68 0.00 -10.47
C GLN A 9 -23.59 0.55 -9.54
N LEU A 10 -22.42 -0.08 -9.58
CA LEU A 10 -21.22 0.48 -8.95
C LEU A 10 -20.88 1.80 -9.65
N PRO A 11 -20.67 2.91 -8.91
CA PRO A 11 -20.30 4.18 -9.51
C PRO A 11 -18.95 4.04 -10.22
N THR A 12 -18.91 4.34 -11.51
CA THR A 12 -17.71 4.24 -12.35
C THR A 12 -17.24 5.61 -12.83
N TYR A 13 -15.94 5.74 -13.05
CA TYR A 13 -15.30 6.90 -13.66
C TYR A 13 -14.62 6.50 -14.95
N ARG A 14 -14.63 7.39 -15.95
CA ARG A 14 -13.87 7.20 -17.18
C ARG A 14 -12.61 8.05 -17.14
N ILE A 15 -11.46 7.40 -17.01
CA ILE A 15 -10.16 8.04 -16.92
C ILE A 15 -9.34 7.56 -18.12
N TRP A 16 -8.95 8.48 -19.01
CA TRP A 16 -8.06 8.19 -20.15
C TRP A 16 -8.57 7.06 -21.06
N GLY A 17 -9.90 6.96 -21.21
CA GLY A 17 -10.55 5.90 -21.99
C GLY A 17 -10.81 4.60 -21.22
N ALA A 18 -10.16 4.38 -20.07
CA ALA A 18 -10.41 3.27 -19.17
C ALA A 18 -11.61 3.55 -18.25
N THR A 19 -12.43 2.54 -18.02
CA THR A 19 -13.52 2.59 -17.03
C THR A 19 -13.00 2.00 -15.73
N VAL A 20 -12.99 2.80 -14.67
CA VAL A 20 -12.49 2.41 -13.34
C VAL A 20 -13.64 2.49 -12.35
N VAL A 21 -13.77 1.50 -11.49
CA VAL A 21 -14.77 1.52 -10.42
C VAL A 21 -14.32 2.50 -9.33
N ARG A 22 -15.23 3.31 -8.80
CA ARG A 22 -14.94 4.25 -7.69
C ARG A 22 -14.21 3.57 -6.54
N ASP A 23 -14.64 2.35 -6.20
CA ASP A 23 -14.07 1.59 -5.09
C ASP A 23 -12.62 1.19 -5.34
N GLU A 24 -12.24 0.92 -6.60
CA GLU A 24 -10.85 0.66 -6.98
C GLU A 24 -9.97 1.90 -6.79
N LEU A 25 -10.49 3.10 -7.09
CA LEU A 25 -9.78 4.35 -6.83
C LEU A 25 -9.62 4.62 -5.33
N PHE A 26 -10.66 4.33 -4.53
CA PHE A 26 -10.55 4.43 -3.08
C PHE A 26 -9.54 3.43 -2.52
N LEU A 27 -9.57 2.19 -2.99
CA LEU A 27 -8.61 1.17 -2.59
C LEU A 27 -7.18 1.60 -2.95
N LEU A 28 -6.97 2.12 -4.16
CA LEU A 28 -5.68 2.65 -4.59
C LEU A 28 -5.23 3.81 -3.69
N ALA A 29 -6.12 4.75 -3.38
CA ALA A 29 -5.80 5.86 -2.49
C ALA A 29 -5.40 5.38 -1.08
N VAL A 30 -6.12 4.40 -0.53
CA VAL A 30 -5.80 3.78 0.77
C VAL A 30 -4.43 3.10 0.71
N LEU A 31 -4.16 2.35 -0.36
CA LEU A 31 -2.86 1.69 -0.55
C LEU A 31 -1.72 2.70 -0.68
N LEU A 32 -1.92 3.82 -1.37
CA LEU A 32 -0.92 4.89 -1.48
C LEU A 32 -0.63 5.59 -0.14
N VAL A 33 -1.67 5.81 0.67
CA VAL A 33 -1.50 6.37 2.03
C VAL A 33 -0.76 5.38 2.92
N LEU A 34 -1.14 4.10 2.86
CA LEU A 34 -0.48 3.02 3.59
C LEU A 34 0.99 2.92 3.19
N TRP A 35 1.27 2.93 1.89
CA TRP A 35 2.59 2.94 1.27
C TRP A 35 3.47 4.07 1.81
N ALA A 36 2.98 5.31 1.76
CA ALA A 36 3.73 6.47 2.24
C ALA A 36 3.94 6.45 3.75
N THR A 37 2.94 6.01 4.52
CA THR A 37 3.01 6.02 5.99
C THR A 37 3.95 4.94 6.51
N LEU A 38 3.84 3.71 6.01
CA LEU A 38 4.74 2.61 6.37
C LEU A 38 6.17 2.89 5.92
N GLY A 39 6.37 3.31 4.67
CA GLY A 39 7.70 3.65 4.16
C GLY A 39 8.38 4.74 4.97
N ARG A 40 7.65 5.82 5.28
CA ARG A 40 8.15 6.90 6.14
C ARG A 40 8.52 6.40 7.53
N TRP A 41 7.69 5.55 8.12
CA TRP A 41 7.97 4.98 9.45
C TRP A 41 9.23 4.09 9.44
N MET A 42 9.34 3.15 8.50
CA MET A 42 10.49 2.26 8.39
C MET A 42 11.78 3.02 8.11
N TYR A 43 11.72 4.02 7.22
CA TYR A 43 12.86 4.88 6.94
C TYR A 43 13.35 5.61 8.21
N ASN A 44 12.43 6.24 8.94
CA ASN A 44 12.77 6.99 10.15
C ASN A 44 13.29 6.07 11.26
N ASP A 45 12.67 4.90 11.47
CA ASP A 45 13.11 3.91 12.47
C ASP A 45 14.49 3.35 12.14
N ALA A 46 14.75 3.02 10.87
CA ALA A 46 16.06 2.54 10.43
C ALA A 46 17.14 3.63 10.51
N THR A 47 16.81 4.87 10.11
CA THR A 47 17.73 6.01 10.20
C THR A 47 18.08 6.34 11.65
N ALA A 48 17.11 6.23 12.58
CA ALA A 48 17.35 6.44 14.01
C ALA A 48 18.27 5.39 14.66
N ARG A 49 18.55 4.30 13.94
CA ARG A 49 19.44 3.20 14.36
C ARG A 49 20.75 3.20 13.57
N ASP A 50 21.05 4.26 12.84
CA ASP A 50 22.23 4.37 11.96
C ASP A 50 22.33 3.21 10.93
N ASN A 51 21.19 2.69 10.47
CA ASN A 51 21.16 1.61 9.48
C ASN A 51 21.38 2.17 8.06
N ASP A 52 22.50 1.82 7.44
CA ASP A 52 22.86 2.24 6.07
C ASP A 52 21.82 1.86 4.99
N TRP A 53 20.96 0.87 5.28
CA TRP A 53 19.93 0.36 4.40
C TRP A 53 18.56 1.03 4.63
N ALA A 54 18.49 2.08 5.44
CA ALA A 54 17.25 2.79 5.76
C ALA A 54 16.42 3.19 4.52
N TRP A 55 17.08 3.62 3.45
CA TRP A 55 16.41 3.99 2.19
C TRP A 55 15.77 2.77 1.49
N GLN A 56 16.36 1.58 1.59
CA GLN A 56 15.78 0.35 1.04
C GLN A 56 14.55 -0.09 1.82
N TRP A 57 14.59 0.05 3.14
CA TRP A 57 13.41 -0.20 3.98
C TRP A 57 12.30 0.83 3.72
N GLY A 58 12.68 2.10 3.55
CA GLY A 58 11.74 3.18 3.27
C GLY A 58 11.04 3.11 1.92
N PHE A 59 11.77 2.74 0.85
CA PHE A 59 11.22 2.70 -0.52
C PHE A 59 10.96 1.30 -1.05
N GLY A 60 11.79 0.31 -0.68
CA GLY A 60 11.67 -1.07 -1.16
C GLY A 60 10.48 -1.80 -0.57
N THR A 61 10.20 -1.63 0.73
CA THR A 61 9.03 -2.27 1.36
C THR A 61 7.73 -1.81 0.74
N PRO A 62 7.49 -0.50 0.53
CA PRO A 62 6.24 -0.06 -0.07
C PRO A 62 6.09 -0.50 -1.55
N LEU A 63 7.18 -0.60 -2.33
CA LEU A 63 7.10 -1.11 -3.72
C LEU A 63 6.56 -2.55 -3.82
N THR A 64 6.71 -3.36 -2.78
CA THR A 64 6.20 -4.73 -2.77
C THR A 64 4.67 -4.84 -2.79
N VAL A 65 3.93 -3.74 -2.54
CA VAL A 65 2.47 -3.69 -2.73
C VAL A 65 2.07 -4.06 -4.16
N ILE A 66 2.93 -3.79 -5.15
CA ILE A 66 2.69 -4.19 -6.56
C ILE A 66 2.66 -5.71 -6.70
N ALA A 67 3.48 -6.42 -5.91
CA ALA A 67 3.52 -7.87 -5.88
C ALA A 67 2.39 -8.47 -5.02
N GLY A 68 1.85 -7.70 -4.08
CA GLY A 68 0.72 -8.09 -3.22
C GLY A 68 0.86 -7.55 -1.80
N LEU A 69 -0.29 -7.44 -1.11
CA LEU A 69 -0.31 -7.04 0.31
C LEU A 69 0.41 -8.05 1.22
N ASP A 70 0.34 -9.33 0.87
CA ASP A 70 1.04 -10.43 1.54
C ASP A 70 2.56 -10.30 1.46
N VAL A 71 3.08 -9.95 0.28
CA VAL A 71 4.52 -9.70 0.08
C VAL A 71 4.97 -8.48 0.89
N MET A 72 4.17 -7.41 0.90
CA MET A 72 4.43 -6.24 1.74
C MET A 72 4.49 -6.60 3.23
N LEU A 73 3.52 -7.37 3.71
CA LEU A 73 3.51 -7.83 5.10
C LEU A 73 4.74 -8.68 5.41
N LEU A 74 5.15 -9.57 4.51
CA LEU A 74 6.36 -10.37 4.68
C LEU A 74 7.60 -9.49 4.84
N VAL A 75 7.78 -8.46 4.01
CA VAL A 75 8.92 -7.55 4.12
C VAL A 75 8.89 -6.75 5.43
N VAL A 76 7.71 -6.29 5.86
CA VAL A 76 7.56 -5.64 7.17
C VAL A 76 7.95 -6.59 8.30
N VAL A 77 7.53 -7.86 8.25
CA VAL A 77 7.91 -8.87 9.24
C VAL A 77 9.41 -9.11 9.25
N ILE A 78 10.04 -9.25 8.07
CA ILE A 78 11.50 -9.40 7.96
C ILE A 78 12.21 -8.21 8.60
N TYR A 79 11.79 -6.99 8.30
CA TYR A 79 12.34 -5.78 8.92
C TYR A 79 12.22 -5.81 10.44
N LEU A 80 11.04 -6.16 10.97
CA LEU A 80 10.80 -6.24 12.41
C LEU A 80 11.66 -7.31 13.10
N LEU A 81 11.94 -8.42 12.43
CA LEU A 81 12.81 -9.47 12.95
C LEU A 81 14.28 -9.03 12.96
N LEU A 82 14.73 -8.39 11.88
CA LEU A 82 16.12 -7.91 11.76
C LEU A 82 16.41 -6.79 12.76
N ARG A 83 15.52 -5.80 12.90
CA ARG A 83 15.73 -4.66 13.83
C ARG A 83 15.76 -5.05 15.30
N ASN A 84 15.25 -6.23 15.66
CA ASN A 84 15.22 -6.73 17.04
C ASN A 84 16.43 -7.64 17.32
N SER A 85 17.19 -7.99 16.29
CA SER A 85 18.37 -8.86 16.38
C SER A 85 19.68 -8.06 16.45
N GLU A 86 19.63 -6.77 16.12
CA GLU A 86 20.66 -5.75 16.35
C GLU A 86 20.49 -5.10 17.74
#